data_AF-A0A073K694-F1
#
_entry.id   AF-A0A073K694-F1
#
_cell.length_a   1.000
_cell.length_b   1.000
_cell.length_c   1.000
_cell.angle_alpha   90.00
_cell.angle_beta   90.00
_cell.angle_gamma   90.00
#
_symmetry.space_group_name_H-M   'P 1'
#
loop_
_entity.id
_entity.type
_entity.pdbx_description
1 polymer ?
#
loop_
_entity_poly.entity_id
_entity_poly.type
_entity_poly.pdbx_seq_one_letter_code
_entity_poly.pdbx_strand_id
1 'polypeptide(L)'
;MYEEYKDVIKKAITYIEEHLDEELTTERVASYSAVSMYHFHRIFQGHLGMSVTEYLRKRRLTHAAQALVMTGRSVLDIAMQYGFSSQEAFTRSFKKMFHLPPRRYRTYFQSFYIEREGVAMQKGLPKGWVLSGSHPGEYEMGLDYQSVHQGKTAAYIKAKEDVTHGGFTTLMQMFKADQYRGKRLRLTAFIKSKGVKDWAGLWMRVDGKDTEPLAMDNMQNRPIKNTTNWQPYSVVLDIKEEALGIAFGILLSGEGCIWADGFRLDEVDEKVPSTDLAKNFYETLSEEPINLLFEEVEE
;
A
#
# COMPACT_ATOMS: atom_id res chain seq x y z
N MET A 1 -26.86 18.18 35.89
CA MET A 1 -25.44 18.37 36.27
C MET A 1 -24.48 18.35 35.07
N TYR A 2 -24.70 17.50 34.04
CA TYR A 2 -23.78 17.42 32.88
C TYR A 2 -23.90 18.54 31.82
N GLU A 3 -25.00 19.30 31.78
CA GLU A 3 -25.17 20.42 30.84
C GLU A 3 -24.27 21.63 31.18
N GLU A 4 -24.03 21.87 32.48
CA GLU A 4 -23.38 23.09 32.98
C GLU A 4 -21.88 23.17 32.66
N TYR A 5 -21.25 22.03 32.35
CA TYR A 5 -19.82 21.94 32.04
C TYR A 5 -19.53 21.66 30.57
N LYS A 6 -20.54 21.64 29.70
CA LYS A 6 -20.35 21.40 28.26
C LYS A 6 -19.39 22.41 27.63
N ASP A 7 -19.50 23.68 27.98
CA ASP A 7 -18.63 24.73 27.44
C ASP A 7 -17.18 24.60 27.91
N VAL A 8 -17.00 24.15 29.16
CA VAL A 8 -15.67 23.89 29.73
C VAL A 8 -15.00 22.70 29.01
N ILE A 9 -15.75 21.61 28.81
CA ILE A 9 -15.26 20.45 28.06
C ILE A 9 -14.99 20.81 26.59
N LYS A 10 -15.87 21.57 25.95
CA LYS A 10 -15.69 22.02 24.57
C LYS A 10 -14.42 22.85 24.42
N LYS A 11 -14.18 23.81 25.31
CA LYS A 11 -12.93 24.60 25.33
C LYS A 11 -11.70 23.72 25.52
N ALA A 12 -11.76 22.76 26.43
CA ALA A 12 -10.65 21.83 26.66
C ALA A 12 -10.37 20.94 25.44
N ILE A 13 -11.43 20.43 24.78
CA ILE A 13 -11.29 19.69 23.52
C ILE A 13 -10.67 20.59 22.45
N THR A 14 -11.22 21.77 22.20
CA THR A 14 -10.68 22.72 21.20
C THR A 14 -9.20 23.01 21.45
N TYR A 15 -8.82 23.29 22.70
CA TYR A 15 -7.43 23.52 23.06
C TYR A 15 -6.55 22.30 22.79
N ILE A 16 -7.02 21.09 23.12
CA ILE A 16 -6.30 19.85 22.78
C ILE A 16 -6.08 19.77 21.27
N GLU A 17 -7.15 19.90 20.47
CA GLU A 17 -7.13 19.74 19.01
C GLU A 17 -6.16 20.72 18.32
N GLU A 18 -6.09 21.96 18.80
CA GLU A 18 -5.21 23.00 18.24
C GLU A 18 -3.72 22.79 18.60
N HIS A 19 -3.42 22.00 19.63
CA HIS A 19 -2.05 21.83 20.18
C HIS A 19 -1.59 20.36 20.19
N LEU A 20 -2.18 19.49 19.36
CA LEU A 20 -1.84 18.05 19.31
C LEU A 20 -0.42 17.78 18.81
N ASP A 21 0.15 18.71 18.03
CA ASP A 21 1.48 18.62 17.44
C ASP A 21 2.59 19.20 18.35
N GLU A 22 2.20 19.69 19.54
CA GLU A 22 3.09 20.29 20.54
C GLU A 22 3.22 19.42 21.80
N GLU A 23 4.15 19.81 22.68
CA GLU A 23 4.29 19.23 24.01
C GLU A 23 3.13 19.67 24.92
N LEU A 24 2.02 18.93 24.78
CA LEU A 24 0.80 19.14 25.54
C LEU A 24 0.75 18.22 26.76
N THR A 25 0.60 18.82 27.94
CA THR A 25 0.41 18.10 29.21
C THR A 25 -1.03 18.26 29.72
N THR A 26 -1.47 17.33 30.56
CA THR A 26 -2.81 17.37 31.16
C THR A 26 -3.05 18.61 32.01
N GLU A 27 -1.98 19.15 32.60
CA GLU A 27 -2.01 20.36 33.43
C GLU A 27 -2.28 21.61 32.57
N ARG A 28 -1.66 21.70 31.38
CA ARG A 28 -1.91 22.80 30.44
C ARG A 28 -3.36 22.77 29.97
N VAL A 29 -3.89 21.59 29.62
CA VAL A 29 -5.30 21.44 29.24
C VAL A 29 -6.24 21.85 30.38
N ALA A 30 -5.96 21.41 31.61
CA ALA A 30 -6.78 21.74 32.78
C ALA A 30 -6.75 23.24 33.12
N SER A 31 -5.61 23.93 32.93
CA SER A 31 -5.50 25.37 33.20
C SER A 31 -6.46 26.24 32.39
N TYR A 32 -6.90 25.75 31.22
CA TYR A 32 -7.87 26.44 30.35
C TYR A 32 -9.33 26.31 30.82
N SER A 33 -9.59 25.47 31.83
CA SER A 33 -10.93 25.04 32.21
C SER A 33 -11.53 25.78 33.42
N ALA A 34 -10.82 26.74 34.03
CA ALA A 34 -11.24 27.50 35.23
C ALA A 34 -11.74 26.63 36.42
N VAL A 35 -11.42 25.34 36.43
CA VAL A 35 -11.77 24.37 37.47
C VAL A 35 -10.51 23.67 37.98
N SER A 36 -10.57 23.10 39.18
CA SER A 36 -9.45 22.33 39.73
C SER A 36 -9.17 21.09 38.89
N MET A 37 -7.91 20.64 38.84
CA MET A 37 -7.48 19.48 38.06
C MET A 37 -8.31 18.22 38.39
N TYR A 38 -8.57 17.98 39.67
CA TYR A 38 -9.37 16.85 40.10
C TYR A 38 -10.82 16.92 39.61
N HIS A 39 -11.44 18.11 39.66
CA HIS A 39 -12.79 18.31 39.13
C HIS A 39 -12.80 18.17 37.61
N PHE A 40 -11.80 18.74 36.92
CA PHE A 40 -11.60 18.62 35.46
C PHE A 40 -11.57 17.17 34.98
N HIS A 41 -10.72 16.32 35.58
CA HIS A 41 -10.63 14.91 35.22
C HIS A 41 -11.98 14.19 35.36
N ARG A 42 -12.72 14.48 36.45
CA ARG A 42 -14.01 13.88 36.73
C ARG A 42 -15.09 14.32 35.73
N ILE A 43 -15.20 15.62 35.45
CA ILE A 43 -16.18 16.13 34.48
C ILE A 43 -15.87 15.65 33.07
N PHE A 44 -14.59 15.60 32.69
CA PHE A 44 -14.15 15.14 31.37
C PHE A 44 -14.47 13.66 31.17
N GLN A 45 -14.12 12.81 32.14
CA GLN A 45 -14.43 11.39 32.09
C GLN A 45 -15.94 11.13 32.14
N GLY A 46 -16.68 11.85 32.96
CA GLY A 46 -18.13 11.72 33.01
C GLY A 46 -18.82 12.12 31.70
N HIS A 47 -18.27 13.10 30.97
CA HIS A 47 -18.84 13.58 29.71
C HIS A 47 -18.45 12.73 28.49
N LEU A 48 -17.19 12.30 28.40
CA LEU A 48 -16.66 11.58 27.23
C LEU A 48 -16.50 10.08 27.43
N GLY A 49 -16.77 9.58 28.64
CA GLY A 49 -16.59 8.16 29.00
C GLY A 49 -15.13 7.70 29.06
N MET A 50 -14.16 8.60 28.93
CA MET A 50 -12.73 8.29 28.96
C MET A 50 -11.93 9.41 29.62
N SER A 51 -10.78 9.08 30.18
CA SER A 51 -9.90 10.07 30.80
C SER A 51 -9.31 11.02 29.75
N VAL A 52 -8.94 12.23 30.16
CA VAL A 52 -8.25 13.20 29.30
C VAL A 52 -6.93 12.65 28.75
N THR A 53 -6.20 11.86 29.54
CA THR A 53 -4.95 11.21 29.12
C THR A 53 -5.21 10.18 28.02
N GLU A 54 -6.28 9.39 28.15
CA GLU A 54 -6.67 8.41 27.12
C GLU A 54 -7.15 9.10 25.85
N TYR A 55 -7.94 10.17 25.98
CA TYR A 55 -8.39 10.99 24.86
C TYR A 55 -7.20 11.56 24.09
N LEU A 56 -6.27 12.22 24.78
CA LEU A 56 -5.06 12.79 24.20
C LEU A 56 -4.24 11.73 23.46
N ARG A 57 -4.08 10.54 24.07
CA ARG A 57 -3.35 9.44 23.45
C ARG A 57 -4.01 8.96 22.16
N LYS A 58 -5.34 8.81 22.14
CA LYS A 58 -6.09 8.41 20.93
C LYS A 58 -5.99 9.44 19.82
N ARG A 59 -6.07 10.72 20.16
CA ARG A 59 -5.92 11.82 19.19
C ARG A 59 -4.52 11.87 18.59
N ARG A 60 -3.47 11.81 19.41
CA ARG A 60 -2.07 11.71 18.97
C ARG A 60 -1.82 10.52 18.05
N LEU A 61 -2.34 9.34 18.42
CA LEU A 61 -2.23 8.13 17.58
C LEU A 61 -2.93 8.29 16.23
N THR A 62 -4.05 9.02 16.17
CA THR A 62 -4.79 9.28 14.92
C THR A 62 -4.02 10.21 13.98
N HIS A 63 -3.43 11.29 14.51
CA HIS A 63 -2.59 12.19 13.71
C HIS A 63 -1.29 11.50 13.27
N ALA A 64 -0.69 10.70 14.15
CA ALA A 64 0.46 9.87 13.80
C ALA A 64 0.11 8.88 12.68
N ALA A 65 -1.10 8.29 12.67
CA ALA A 65 -1.56 7.42 11.60
C ALA A 65 -1.66 8.16 10.25
N GLN A 66 -2.15 9.39 10.24
CA GLN A 66 -2.16 10.24 9.05
C GLN A 66 -0.74 10.58 8.59
N ALA A 67 0.13 11.01 9.50
CA ALA A 67 1.53 11.31 9.21
C ALA A 67 2.30 10.09 8.66
N LEU A 68 2.00 8.88 9.16
CA LEU A 68 2.58 7.64 8.67
C LEU A 68 2.22 7.39 7.19
N VAL A 69 1.02 7.77 6.78
CA VAL A 69 0.50 7.52 5.42
C VAL A 69 0.90 8.63 4.45
N MET A 70 0.85 9.88 4.89
CA MET A 70 1.03 11.06 4.03
C MET A 70 2.47 11.54 3.93
N THR A 71 3.40 11.03 4.75
CA THR A 71 4.79 11.49 4.78
C THR A 71 5.80 10.35 4.76
N GLY A 72 7.00 10.63 4.23
CA GLY A 72 8.14 9.69 4.24
C GLY A 72 8.95 9.66 5.55
N ARG A 73 8.50 10.34 6.61
CA ARG A 73 9.25 10.47 7.88
C ARG A 73 9.47 9.13 8.57
N SER A 74 10.52 8.98 9.37
CA SER A 74 10.74 7.71 10.07
C SER A 74 9.63 7.45 11.11
N VAL A 75 9.41 6.18 11.45
CA VAL A 75 8.45 5.82 12.51
C VAL A 75 8.88 6.42 13.85
N LEU A 76 10.19 6.50 14.09
CA LEU A 76 10.77 7.13 15.27
C LEU A 76 10.45 8.63 15.33
N ASP A 77 10.68 9.38 14.25
CA ASP A 77 10.44 10.83 14.23
C ASP A 77 8.97 11.15 14.49
N ILE A 78 8.06 10.39 13.87
CA ILE A 78 6.62 10.52 14.08
C ILE A 78 6.26 10.17 15.54
N ALA A 79 6.85 9.12 16.10
CA ALA A 79 6.62 8.75 17.50
C ALA A 79 7.04 9.90 18.45
N MET A 80 8.23 10.47 18.24
CA MET A 80 8.75 11.56 19.06
C MET A 80 7.90 12.83 18.92
N GLN A 81 7.52 13.21 17.70
CA GLN A 81 6.67 14.38 17.45
C GLN A 81 5.33 14.29 18.20
N TYR A 82 4.70 13.11 18.21
CA TYR A 82 3.42 12.89 18.89
C TYR A 82 3.60 12.49 20.36
N GLY A 83 4.72 12.85 20.98
CA GLY A 83 4.93 12.79 22.43
C GLY A 83 5.13 11.38 23.00
N PHE A 84 5.61 10.43 22.20
CA PHE A 84 6.04 9.13 22.71
C PHE A 84 7.53 9.15 23.02
N SER A 85 7.91 8.59 24.17
CA SER A 85 9.30 8.55 24.63
C SER A 85 10.18 7.53 23.91
N SER A 86 9.57 6.61 23.15
CA SER A 86 10.29 5.62 22.35
C SER A 86 9.43 5.04 21.22
N GLN A 87 10.08 4.49 20.19
CA GLN A 87 9.41 3.82 19.08
C GLN A 87 8.65 2.57 19.54
N GLU A 88 9.14 1.84 20.53
CA GLU A 88 8.50 0.64 21.07
C GLU A 88 7.20 0.99 21.80
N ALA A 89 7.22 2.06 22.61
CA ALA A 89 6.03 2.55 23.31
C ALA A 89 4.94 3.01 22.32
N PHE A 90 5.35 3.71 21.26
CA PHE A 90 4.48 4.08 20.16
C PHE A 90 3.92 2.84 19.46
N THR A 91 4.77 1.91 19.03
CA THR A 91 4.38 0.70 18.29
C THR A 91 3.36 -0.13 19.05
N ARG A 92 3.56 -0.35 20.35
CA ARG A 92 2.60 -1.08 21.20
C ARG A 92 1.25 -0.36 21.27
N SER A 93 1.26 0.96 21.49
CA SER A 93 0.04 1.76 21.61
C SER A 93 -0.72 1.87 20.29
N PHE A 94 0.02 2.04 19.18
CA PHE A 94 -0.50 2.11 17.83
C PHE A 94 -1.11 0.77 17.40
N LYS A 95 -0.41 -0.35 17.60
CA LYS A 95 -0.93 -1.70 17.32
C LYS A 95 -2.18 -2.01 18.16
N LYS A 96 -2.24 -1.56 19.42
CA LYS A 96 -3.43 -1.73 20.25
C LYS A 96 -4.65 -0.98 19.71
N MET A 97 -4.46 0.18 19.08
CA MET A 97 -5.54 1.02 18.55
C MET A 97 -5.96 0.65 17.13
N PHE A 98 -4.99 0.44 16.23
CA PHE A 98 -5.24 0.23 14.79
C PHE A 98 -5.09 -1.23 14.36
N HIS A 99 -4.82 -2.14 15.31
CA HIS A 99 -4.61 -3.57 15.08
C HIS A 99 -3.43 -3.94 14.15
N LEU A 100 -2.65 -2.94 13.70
CA LEU A 100 -1.49 -3.07 12.84
C LEU A 100 -0.29 -2.30 13.42
N PRO A 101 0.95 -2.80 13.31
CA PRO A 101 2.15 -2.03 13.60
C PRO A 101 2.31 -0.81 12.66
N PRO A 102 2.94 0.30 13.09
CA PRO A 102 3.07 1.53 12.31
C PRO A 102 3.62 1.35 10.89
N ARG A 103 4.69 0.55 10.74
CA ARG A 103 5.30 0.29 9.43
C ARG A 103 4.33 -0.46 8.50
N ARG A 104 3.59 -1.44 9.03
CA ARG A 104 2.57 -2.19 8.28
C ARG A 104 1.39 -1.30 7.93
N TYR A 105 0.95 -0.45 8.86
CA TYR A 105 -0.10 0.54 8.63
C TYR A 105 0.29 1.52 7.52
N ARG A 106 1.52 2.04 7.53
CA ARG A 106 2.05 2.87 6.44
C ARG A 106 1.96 2.15 5.11
N THR A 107 2.54 0.96 4.97
CA THR A 107 2.56 0.26 3.68
C THR A 107 1.14 0.00 3.15
N TYR A 108 0.25 -0.51 4.02
CA TYR A 108 -1.12 -0.83 3.64
C TYR A 108 -1.93 0.42 3.27
N PHE A 109 -1.90 1.46 4.11
CA PHE A 109 -2.73 2.63 3.86
C PHE A 109 -2.09 3.64 2.91
N GLN A 110 -0.77 3.63 2.72
CA GLN A 110 -0.12 4.45 1.70
C GLN A 110 -0.42 3.92 0.30
N SER A 111 -0.49 2.59 0.09
CA SER A 111 -0.98 2.05 -1.18
C SER A 111 -2.44 2.47 -1.44
N PHE A 112 -3.30 2.42 -0.42
CA PHE A 112 -4.71 2.87 -0.53
C PHE A 112 -4.87 4.40 -0.64
N TYR A 113 -3.99 5.20 -0.01
CA TYR A 113 -4.04 6.67 -0.05
C TYR A 113 -3.48 7.19 -1.37
N ILE A 114 -2.42 6.58 -1.89
CA ILE A 114 -1.97 6.78 -3.27
C ILE A 114 -3.11 6.41 -4.24
N GLU A 115 -3.81 5.30 -4.01
CA GLU A 115 -5.00 4.95 -4.80
C GLU A 115 -6.12 6.00 -4.66
N ARG A 116 -6.33 6.64 -3.50
CA ARG A 116 -7.42 7.63 -3.31
C ARG A 116 -7.09 9.06 -3.71
N GLU A 117 -5.88 9.56 -3.49
CA GLU A 117 -5.46 10.88 -4.00
C GLU A 117 -4.98 10.83 -5.45
N GLY A 118 -4.50 9.69 -5.95
CA GLY A 118 -4.37 9.44 -7.39
C GLY A 118 -5.73 9.37 -8.11
N VAL A 119 -6.80 9.00 -7.39
CA VAL A 119 -8.19 9.07 -7.87
C VAL A 119 -8.74 10.51 -7.84
N ALA A 120 -8.09 11.45 -7.14
CA ALA A 120 -8.33 12.87 -7.36
C ALA A 120 -7.69 13.30 -8.70
N MET A 121 -8.43 13.02 -9.79
CA MET A 121 -8.31 13.59 -11.13
C MET A 121 -7.14 13.13 -12.04
N GLN A 122 -7.23 11.90 -12.55
CA GLN A 122 -7.02 11.71 -14.00
C GLN A 122 -8.34 11.28 -14.67
N LYS A 123 -9.02 12.23 -15.31
CA LYS A 123 -10.09 11.90 -16.27
C LYS A 123 -9.49 11.02 -17.38
N GLY A 124 -10.14 9.91 -17.72
CA GLY A 124 -9.77 9.09 -18.89
C GLY A 124 -9.29 7.67 -18.59
N LEU A 125 -9.20 7.26 -17.32
CA LEU A 125 -8.95 5.86 -16.97
C LEU A 125 -10.16 4.96 -17.26
N PRO A 126 -9.95 3.67 -17.62
CA PRO A 126 -11.04 2.72 -17.77
C PRO A 126 -11.75 2.49 -16.42
N LYS A 127 -13.08 2.29 -16.45
CA LYS A 127 -13.87 2.06 -15.24
C LYS A 127 -13.33 0.86 -14.45
N GLY A 128 -13.11 1.06 -13.15
CA GLY A 128 -12.64 0.02 -12.23
C GLY A 128 -11.13 -0.23 -12.25
N TRP A 129 -10.39 0.48 -13.10
CA TRP A 129 -8.93 0.47 -13.10
C TRP A 129 -8.40 1.64 -12.28
N VAL A 130 -7.38 1.38 -11.48
CA VAL A 130 -6.77 2.33 -10.56
C VAL A 130 -5.28 2.43 -10.79
N LEU A 131 -4.76 3.60 -10.45
CA LEU A 131 -3.35 3.91 -10.43
C LEU A 131 -2.76 3.52 -9.07
N SER A 132 -1.65 2.79 -9.09
CA SER A 132 -0.88 2.44 -7.88
C SER A 132 0.60 2.33 -8.23
N GLY A 133 1.50 2.32 -7.24
CA GLY A 133 2.94 2.22 -7.46
C GLY A 133 3.74 3.09 -6.50
N SER A 134 5.07 3.03 -6.60
CA SER A 134 5.96 3.82 -5.74
C SER A 134 6.09 5.27 -6.20
N HIS A 135 6.01 5.54 -7.52
CA HIS A 135 6.21 6.87 -8.10
C HIS A 135 5.12 7.22 -9.15
N PRO A 136 3.83 7.07 -8.84
CA PRO A 136 2.76 7.22 -9.83
C PRO A 136 2.69 8.62 -10.47
N GLY A 137 3.16 9.66 -9.76
CA GLY A 137 3.19 11.04 -10.26
C GLY A 137 4.13 11.27 -11.45
N GLU A 138 5.09 10.38 -11.67
CA GLU A 138 6.08 10.48 -12.76
C GLU A 138 5.58 9.87 -14.08
N TYR A 139 4.34 9.37 -14.11
CA TYR A 139 3.78 8.68 -15.26
C TYR A 139 2.44 9.28 -15.68
N GLU A 140 2.13 9.18 -16.96
CA GLU A 140 0.82 9.44 -17.54
C GLU A 140 0.19 8.13 -17.99
N MET A 141 -1.13 8.06 -17.93
CA MET A 141 -1.89 6.86 -18.30
C MET A 141 -3.28 7.22 -18.75
N GLY A 142 -3.89 6.29 -19.49
CA GLY A 142 -5.21 6.48 -20.05
C GLY A 142 -5.55 5.43 -21.09
N LEU A 143 -6.47 5.82 -21.96
CA LEU A 143 -6.89 5.05 -23.12
C LEU A 143 -6.28 5.63 -24.38
N ASP A 144 -5.67 4.76 -25.19
CA ASP A 144 -5.23 5.05 -26.55
C ASP A 144 -6.24 4.45 -27.54
N TYR A 145 -6.67 5.26 -28.50
CA TYR A 145 -7.65 4.89 -29.54
C TYR A 145 -6.97 4.59 -30.90
N GLN A 146 -5.66 4.82 -31.01
CA GLN A 146 -4.87 4.62 -32.22
C GLN A 146 -4.01 3.35 -32.13
N SER A 147 -3.27 3.18 -31.02
CA SER A 147 -2.48 1.97 -30.78
C SER A 147 -3.32 0.92 -30.08
N VAL A 148 -4.17 0.21 -30.84
CA VAL A 148 -5.09 -0.82 -30.33
C VAL A 148 -4.71 -2.19 -30.88
N HIS A 149 -4.81 -3.24 -30.06
CA HIS A 149 -4.63 -4.62 -30.52
C HIS A 149 -5.97 -5.24 -30.92
N GLN A 150 -6.99 -5.06 -30.07
CA GLN A 150 -8.34 -5.55 -30.32
C GLN A 150 -9.42 -4.63 -29.72
N GLY A 151 -10.62 -4.64 -30.30
CA GLY A 151 -11.68 -3.75 -29.86
C GLY A 151 -11.45 -2.29 -30.28
N LYS A 152 -11.73 -1.34 -29.39
CA LYS A 152 -11.74 0.10 -29.71
C LYS A 152 -10.61 0.91 -29.07
N THR A 153 -9.99 0.38 -28.02
CA THR A 153 -9.04 1.11 -27.18
C THR A 153 -8.07 0.17 -26.50
N ALA A 154 -6.81 0.59 -26.33
CA ALA A 154 -5.87 -0.04 -25.42
C ALA A 154 -5.62 0.87 -24.21
N ALA A 155 -5.29 0.29 -23.06
CA ALA A 155 -4.79 1.06 -21.93
C ALA A 155 -3.29 1.31 -22.11
N TYR A 156 -2.78 2.45 -21.64
CA TYR A 156 -1.35 2.74 -21.68
C TYR A 156 -0.79 3.28 -20.36
N ILE A 157 0.50 3.07 -20.16
CA ILE A 157 1.32 3.74 -19.16
C ILE A 157 2.53 4.32 -19.89
N LYS A 158 2.81 5.60 -19.70
CA LYS A 158 3.94 6.30 -20.30
C LYS A 158 4.67 7.14 -19.25
N ALA A 159 5.99 7.05 -19.26
CA ALA A 159 6.84 7.90 -18.43
C ALA A 159 6.73 9.37 -18.87
N LYS A 160 6.68 10.29 -17.89
CA LYS A 160 6.88 11.72 -18.13
C LYS A 160 8.36 12.02 -18.32
N GLU A 161 8.68 13.25 -18.70
CA GLU A 161 10.06 13.74 -18.71
C GLU A 161 10.64 13.67 -17.28
N ASP A 162 11.89 13.23 -17.16
CA ASP A 162 12.66 13.11 -15.90
C ASP A 162 12.13 12.08 -14.86
N VAL A 163 11.70 10.89 -15.30
CA VAL A 163 11.43 9.74 -14.40
C VAL A 163 12.65 9.34 -13.58
N THR A 164 12.44 9.03 -12.31
CA THR A 164 13.51 8.53 -11.43
C THR A 164 13.76 7.04 -11.65
N HIS A 165 15.04 6.65 -11.68
CA HIS A 165 15.40 5.23 -11.74
C HIS A 165 15.11 4.54 -10.40
N GLY A 166 14.48 3.37 -10.45
CA GLY A 166 14.08 2.60 -9.27
C GLY A 166 12.63 2.83 -8.79
N GLY A 167 11.92 3.79 -9.38
CA GLY A 167 10.48 3.97 -9.21
C GLY A 167 9.66 3.21 -10.25
N PHE A 168 8.43 2.82 -9.89
CA PHE A 168 7.49 2.21 -10.84
C PHE A 168 6.06 2.69 -10.60
N THR A 169 5.24 2.52 -11.63
CA THR A 169 3.79 2.69 -11.57
C THR A 169 3.07 1.47 -12.13
N THR A 170 1.79 1.33 -11.79
CA THR A 170 0.90 0.28 -12.25
C THR A 170 -0.46 0.84 -12.62
N LEU A 171 -1.07 0.25 -13.64
CA LEU A 171 -2.48 0.38 -13.93
C LEU A 171 -3.11 -0.98 -13.62
N MET A 172 -3.99 -1.03 -12.63
CA MET A 172 -4.42 -2.30 -12.04
C MET A 172 -5.90 -2.35 -11.66
N GLN A 173 -6.39 -3.56 -11.43
CA GLN A 173 -7.65 -3.83 -10.73
C GLN A 173 -7.41 -4.74 -9.54
N MET A 174 -8.34 -4.69 -8.58
CA MET A 174 -8.40 -5.63 -7.47
C MET A 174 -9.81 -6.17 -7.30
N PHE A 175 -9.92 -7.45 -7.01
CA PHE A 175 -11.20 -8.11 -6.76
C PHE A 175 -11.06 -9.20 -5.70
N LYS A 176 -12.19 -9.66 -5.17
CA LYS A 176 -12.25 -10.68 -4.11
C LYS A 176 -11.83 -12.06 -4.63
N ALA A 177 -11.06 -12.79 -3.84
CA ALA A 177 -10.57 -14.12 -4.21
C ALA A 177 -11.62 -15.25 -4.05
N ASP A 178 -12.79 -14.99 -3.46
CA ASP A 178 -13.74 -16.02 -2.99
C ASP A 178 -14.10 -17.11 -4.02
N GLN A 179 -14.28 -16.76 -5.29
CA GLN A 179 -14.66 -17.72 -6.35
C GLN A 179 -13.47 -18.50 -6.92
N TYR A 180 -12.26 -18.13 -6.51
CA TYR A 180 -11.00 -18.57 -7.08
C TYR A 180 -10.11 -19.34 -6.10
N ARG A 181 -10.47 -19.37 -4.82
CA ARG A 181 -9.78 -20.17 -3.80
C ARG A 181 -9.66 -21.64 -4.23
N GLY A 182 -8.49 -22.22 -4.00
CA GLY A 182 -8.15 -23.59 -4.34
C GLY A 182 -7.84 -23.82 -5.83
N LYS A 183 -7.82 -22.78 -6.66
CA LYS A 183 -7.62 -22.89 -8.12
C LYS A 183 -6.28 -22.30 -8.56
N ARG A 184 -5.85 -22.66 -9.76
CA ARG A 184 -4.75 -21.99 -10.46
C ARG A 184 -5.32 -21.05 -11.52
N LEU A 185 -4.86 -19.80 -11.49
CA LEU A 185 -5.29 -18.78 -12.43
C LEU A 185 -4.16 -18.39 -13.37
N ARG A 186 -4.50 -18.27 -14.65
CA ARG A 186 -3.65 -17.66 -15.67
C ARG A 186 -4.24 -16.32 -16.09
N LEU A 187 -3.49 -15.26 -15.80
CA LEU A 187 -3.70 -13.95 -16.37
C LEU A 187 -2.95 -13.85 -17.70
N THR A 188 -3.61 -13.38 -18.75
CA THR A 188 -2.98 -13.08 -20.04
C THR A 188 -3.36 -11.70 -20.53
N ALA A 189 -2.44 -11.02 -21.22
CA ALA A 189 -2.73 -9.79 -21.96
C ALA A 189 -1.77 -9.67 -23.15
N PHE A 190 -2.16 -8.91 -24.17
CA PHE A 190 -1.23 -8.44 -25.19
C PHE A 190 -0.58 -7.15 -24.72
N ILE A 191 0.74 -7.06 -24.83
CA ILE A 191 1.50 -5.87 -24.46
C ILE A 191 2.38 -5.45 -25.63
N LYS A 192 2.44 -4.14 -25.88
CA LYS A 192 3.36 -3.47 -26.81
C LYS A 192 4.20 -2.49 -26.02
N SER A 193 5.49 -2.35 -26.35
CA SER A 193 6.38 -1.40 -25.68
C SER A 193 7.08 -0.46 -26.66
N LYS A 194 7.44 0.73 -26.18
CA LYS A 194 8.30 1.69 -26.88
C LYS A 194 9.33 2.23 -25.90
N GLY A 195 10.61 1.99 -26.20
CA GLY A 195 11.72 2.60 -25.48
C GLY A 195 11.82 2.24 -23.99
N VAL A 196 11.34 1.07 -23.56
CA VAL A 196 11.42 0.67 -22.14
C VAL A 196 12.87 0.40 -21.74
N LYS A 197 13.40 1.12 -20.76
CA LYS A 197 14.81 0.98 -20.34
C LYS A 197 15.01 0.01 -19.18
N ASP A 198 14.24 0.22 -18.11
CA ASP A 198 14.41 -0.58 -16.89
C ASP A 198 13.61 -1.87 -17.02
N TRP A 199 12.28 -1.77 -16.89
CA TRP A 199 11.41 -2.95 -16.91
C TRP A 199 9.93 -2.58 -17.05
N ALA A 200 9.23 -3.38 -17.83
CA ALA A 200 7.77 -3.41 -17.87
C ALA A 200 7.27 -4.86 -17.85
N GLY A 201 6.00 -5.03 -17.48
CA GLY A 201 5.42 -6.37 -17.43
C GLY A 201 3.94 -6.39 -17.09
N LEU A 202 3.37 -7.57 -17.32
CA LEU A 202 2.12 -8.01 -16.69
C LEU A 202 2.45 -8.42 -15.25
N TRP A 203 1.53 -8.17 -14.31
CA TRP A 203 1.70 -8.61 -12.94
C TRP A 203 0.41 -9.10 -12.32
N MET A 204 0.56 -10.00 -11.34
CA MET A 204 -0.52 -10.50 -10.50
C MET A 204 0.00 -10.74 -9.08
N ARG A 205 -0.84 -10.50 -8.09
CA ARG A 205 -0.56 -10.70 -6.67
C ARG A 205 -1.80 -11.25 -5.97
N VAL A 206 -1.59 -12.23 -5.10
CA VAL A 206 -2.64 -12.84 -4.27
C VAL A 206 -2.42 -12.40 -2.83
N ASP A 207 -3.41 -11.74 -2.25
CA ASP A 207 -3.33 -11.13 -0.92
C ASP A 207 -4.05 -12.00 0.12
N GLY A 208 -3.39 -12.23 1.26
CA GLY A 208 -3.94 -12.92 2.42
C GLY A 208 -4.29 -11.97 3.58
N LYS A 209 -4.42 -12.51 4.79
CA LYS A 209 -4.57 -11.70 6.01
C LYS A 209 -3.28 -11.00 6.43
N ASP A 210 -2.14 -11.57 6.03
CA ASP A 210 -0.82 -11.06 6.34
C ASP A 210 -0.35 -10.00 5.32
N THR A 211 0.73 -9.31 5.66
CA THR A 211 1.27 -8.21 4.83
C THR A 211 2.10 -8.69 3.64
N GLU A 212 2.55 -9.94 3.67
CA GLU A 212 3.23 -10.56 2.54
C GLU A 212 2.20 -11.21 1.63
N PRO A 213 2.32 -11.03 0.30
CA PRO A 213 1.43 -11.69 -0.62
C PRO A 213 1.61 -13.21 -0.53
N LEU A 214 0.50 -13.93 -0.67
CA LEU A 214 0.48 -15.40 -0.68
C LEU A 214 1.14 -15.98 -1.93
N ALA A 215 1.11 -15.22 -3.04
CA ALA A 215 1.77 -15.52 -4.30
C ALA A 215 1.92 -14.20 -5.09
N MET A 216 3.00 -14.05 -5.87
CA MET A 216 3.20 -12.87 -6.69
C MET A 216 4.09 -13.15 -7.88
N ASP A 217 3.75 -12.56 -9.02
CA ASP A 217 4.63 -12.48 -10.15
C ASP A 217 4.40 -11.18 -10.90
N ASN A 218 5.49 -10.49 -11.16
CA ASN A 218 5.51 -9.19 -11.82
C ASN A 218 6.25 -9.22 -13.17
N MET A 219 6.83 -10.37 -13.55
CA MET A 219 7.73 -10.56 -14.69
C MET A 219 9.12 -9.93 -14.55
N GLN A 220 9.62 -9.63 -13.34
CA GLN A 220 10.96 -9.02 -13.19
C GLN A 220 12.09 -9.94 -13.65
N ASN A 221 11.88 -11.26 -13.56
CA ASN A 221 12.79 -12.28 -14.08
C ASN A 221 12.70 -12.49 -15.61
N ARG A 222 11.67 -11.95 -16.27
CA ARG A 222 11.45 -12.02 -17.72
C ARG A 222 10.95 -10.67 -18.26
N PRO A 223 11.75 -9.61 -18.09
CA PRO A 223 11.30 -8.24 -18.26
C PRO A 223 10.98 -7.91 -19.72
N ILE A 224 9.93 -7.11 -19.96
CA ILE A 224 9.75 -6.44 -21.25
C ILE A 224 10.69 -5.23 -21.27
N LYS A 225 11.57 -5.18 -22.28
CA LYS A 225 12.53 -4.09 -22.50
C LYS A 225 12.51 -3.63 -23.95
N ASN A 226 13.06 -2.44 -24.19
CA ASN A 226 13.16 -1.79 -25.48
C ASN A 226 11.79 -1.59 -26.15
N THR A 227 11.79 -1.51 -27.47
CA THR A 227 10.60 -1.39 -28.31
C THR A 227 10.20 -2.76 -28.84
N THR A 228 8.93 -3.11 -28.67
CA THR A 228 8.35 -4.37 -29.13
C THR A 228 7.03 -4.09 -29.84
N ASN A 229 6.65 -4.99 -30.76
CA ASN A 229 5.27 -5.04 -31.26
C ASN A 229 4.37 -5.75 -30.25
N TRP A 230 3.06 -5.75 -30.49
CA TRP A 230 2.11 -6.49 -29.68
C TRP A 230 2.51 -7.97 -29.56
N GLN A 231 2.70 -8.44 -28.32
CA GLN A 231 2.97 -9.84 -28.02
C GLN A 231 2.16 -10.30 -26.81
N PRO A 232 1.75 -11.58 -26.76
CA PRO A 232 1.04 -12.12 -25.61
C PRO A 232 2.01 -12.38 -24.44
N TYR A 233 1.57 -12.04 -23.24
CA TYR A 233 2.27 -12.34 -22.00
C TYR A 233 1.32 -13.01 -21.01
N SER A 234 1.88 -13.81 -20.10
CA SER A 234 1.10 -14.50 -19.09
C SER A 234 1.79 -14.56 -17.72
N VAL A 235 0.95 -14.55 -16.68
CA VAL A 235 1.29 -14.80 -15.29
C VAL A 235 0.36 -15.89 -14.77
N VAL A 236 0.89 -16.87 -14.05
CA VAL A 236 0.15 -18.02 -13.52
C VAL A 236 0.43 -18.15 -12.04
N LEU A 237 -0.60 -18.04 -11.18
CA LEU A 237 -0.44 -18.20 -9.73
C LEU A 237 -1.49 -19.17 -9.17
N ASP A 238 -1.08 -19.88 -8.12
CA ASP A 238 -1.95 -20.68 -7.26
C ASP A 238 -2.70 -19.76 -6.30
N ILE A 239 -4.02 -19.91 -6.19
CA ILE A 239 -4.86 -19.13 -5.29
C ILE A 239 -5.16 -19.97 -4.04
N LYS A 240 -4.43 -19.72 -2.95
CA LYS A 240 -4.60 -20.46 -1.70
C LYS A 240 -5.99 -20.26 -1.08
N GLU A 241 -6.43 -21.21 -0.25
CA GLU A 241 -7.74 -21.17 0.41
C GLU A 241 -7.92 -19.94 1.32
N GLU A 242 -6.85 -19.48 1.95
CA GLU A 242 -6.83 -18.30 2.81
C GLU A 242 -6.79 -16.96 2.04
N ALA A 243 -6.80 -16.99 0.71
CA ALA A 243 -6.76 -15.78 -0.11
C ALA A 243 -7.99 -14.88 0.11
N LEU A 244 -7.74 -13.58 0.24
CA LEU A 244 -8.75 -12.56 0.42
C LEU A 244 -8.99 -11.75 -0.85
N GLY A 245 -7.91 -11.38 -1.54
CA GLY A 245 -7.97 -10.53 -2.73
C GLY A 245 -6.96 -10.93 -3.79
N ILE A 246 -7.26 -10.56 -5.02
CA ILE A 246 -6.35 -10.73 -6.17
C ILE A 246 -6.22 -9.36 -6.81
N ALA A 247 -4.98 -8.91 -6.97
CA ALA A 247 -4.63 -7.69 -7.68
C ALA A 247 -3.85 -8.04 -8.94
N PHE A 248 -4.11 -7.35 -10.04
CA PHE A 248 -3.41 -7.58 -11.30
C PHE A 248 -3.40 -6.34 -12.18
N GLY A 249 -2.50 -6.32 -13.16
CA GLY A 249 -2.47 -5.27 -14.16
C GLY A 249 -1.17 -5.24 -14.95
N ILE A 250 -0.84 -4.08 -15.48
CA ILE A 250 0.48 -3.81 -16.08
C ILE A 250 1.27 -2.83 -15.22
N LEU A 251 2.59 -2.91 -15.36
CA LEU A 251 3.52 -2.01 -14.70
C LEU A 251 4.57 -1.47 -15.67
N LEU A 252 5.04 -0.27 -15.38
CA LEU A 252 6.20 0.34 -16.02
C LEU A 252 7.13 0.91 -14.94
N SER A 253 8.42 0.59 -15.07
CA SER A 253 9.52 1.15 -14.30
C SER A 253 10.45 1.91 -15.23
N GLY A 254 10.88 3.09 -14.79
CA GLY A 254 11.78 3.96 -15.52
C GLY A 254 11.16 4.48 -16.83
N GLU A 255 12.04 4.77 -17.79
CA GLU A 255 11.64 5.34 -19.08
C GLU A 255 10.84 4.37 -19.96
N GLY A 256 9.94 4.93 -20.77
CA GLY A 256 9.29 4.24 -21.86
C GLY A 256 7.78 4.45 -21.91
N CYS A 257 7.15 3.70 -22.79
CA CYS A 257 5.70 3.63 -22.91
C CYS A 257 5.29 2.18 -23.18
N ILE A 258 4.23 1.73 -22.50
CA ILE A 258 3.61 0.44 -22.77
C ILE A 258 2.12 0.60 -23.02
N TRP A 259 1.60 -0.26 -23.87
CA TRP A 259 0.18 -0.44 -24.11
C TRP A 259 -0.22 -1.86 -23.75
N ALA A 260 -1.41 -2.03 -23.18
CA ALA A 260 -1.98 -3.32 -22.87
C ALA A 260 -3.43 -3.44 -23.33
N ASP A 261 -3.77 -4.63 -23.80
CA ASP A 261 -5.08 -4.93 -24.36
C ASP A 261 -5.40 -6.43 -24.18
N GLY A 262 -6.69 -6.76 -24.18
CA GLY A 262 -7.14 -8.14 -24.18
C GLY A 262 -6.82 -8.94 -22.93
N PHE A 263 -6.94 -8.30 -21.76
CA PHE A 263 -6.84 -9.00 -20.48
C PHE A 263 -7.85 -10.16 -20.42
N ARG A 264 -7.35 -11.34 -20.06
CA ARG A 264 -8.15 -12.52 -19.73
C ARG A 264 -7.63 -13.15 -18.46
N LEU A 265 -8.54 -13.67 -17.68
CA LEU A 265 -8.25 -14.43 -16.48
C LEU A 265 -8.95 -15.78 -16.62
N ASP A 266 -8.18 -16.81 -16.91
CA ASP A 266 -8.68 -18.17 -17.09
C ASP A 266 -8.28 -19.03 -15.88
N GLU A 267 -9.18 -19.91 -15.43
CA GLU A 267 -8.82 -21.04 -14.58
C GLU A 267 -8.07 -22.08 -15.42
N VAL A 268 -6.94 -22.57 -14.91
CA VAL A 268 -6.11 -23.58 -15.58
C VAL A 268 -5.82 -24.72 -14.62
N ASP A 269 -5.47 -25.89 -15.17
CA ASP A 269 -5.09 -27.04 -14.35
C ASP A 269 -3.62 -26.95 -13.88
N GLU A 270 -3.23 -27.89 -13.02
CA GLU A 270 -1.89 -27.94 -12.44
C GLU A 270 -0.78 -28.28 -13.45
N LYS A 271 -1.13 -28.75 -14.66
CA LYS A 271 -0.16 -29.05 -15.72
C LYS A 271 0.40 -27.78 -16.34
N VAL A 272 -0.30 -26.65 -16.21
CA VAL A 272 0.23 -25.33 -16.58
C VAL A 272 1.14 -24.85 -15.44
N PRO A 273 2.46 -24.71 -15.66
CA PRO A 273 3.40 -24.35 -14.59
C PRO A 273 3.05 -23.00 -13.95
N SER A 274 3.22 -22.91 -12.62
CA SER A 274 3.15 -21.64 -11.90
C SER A 274 4.34 -20.76 -12.27
N THR A 275 4.12 -19.45 -12.31
CA THR A 275 5.18 -18.45 -12.52
C THR A 275 5.48 -17.66 -11.25
N ASP A 276 4.97 -18.11 -10.10
CA ASP A 276 5.15 -17.49 -8.78
C ASP A 276 6.64 -17.30 -8.45
N LEU A 277 7.03 -16.05 -8.21
CA LEU A 277 8.42 -15.70 -7.90
C LEU A 277 8.86 -16.24 -6.54
N ALA A 278 7.92 -16.43 -5.60
CA ALA A 278 8.24 -16.94 -4.28
C ALA A 278 8.60 -18.44 -4.30
N LYS A 279 7.94 -19.25 -5.14
CA LYS A 279 8.26 -20.69 -5.30
C LYS A 279 9.69 -20.90 -5.82
N ASN A 280 10.08 -20.12 -6.82
CA ASN A 280 11.37 -20.30 -7.49
C ASN A 280 12.59 -20.09 -6.56
N PHE A 281 12.49 -19.24 -5.53
CA PHE A 281 13.62 -19.05 -4.61
C PHE A 281 13.84 -20.28 -3.72
N TYR A 282 12.78 -20.80 -3.08
CA TYR A 282 12.92 -21.92 -2.15
C TYR A 282 13.24 -23.24 -2.85
N GLU A 283 12.80 -23.42 -4.10
CA GLU A 283 13.18 -24.59 -4.92
C GLU A 283 14.67 -24.59 -5.31
N THR A 284 15.33 -23.42 -5.29
CA THR A 284 16.79 -23.31 -5.56
C THR A 284 17.66 -23.47 -4.31
N LEU A 285 17.05 -23.49 -3.12
CA LEU A 285 17.81 -23.71 -1.89
C LEU A 285 18.23 -25.17 -1.79
N SER A 286 19.46 -25.40 -1.34
CA SER A 286 19.92 -26.74 -0.98
C SER A 286 19.14 -27.25 0.24
N GLU A 287 18.85 -28.55 0.27
CA GLU A 287 18.15 -29.19 1.40
C GLU A 287 18.93 -29.08 2.72
N GLU A 288 20.26 -28.93 2.62
CA GLU A 288 21.18 -28.75 3.73
C GLU A 288 22.26 -27.70 3.39
N PRO A 289 22.95 -27.11 4.40
CA PRO A 289 24.04 -26.18 4.15
C PRO A 289 25.20 -26.87 3.41
N ILE A 290 25.62 -26.30 2.28
CA ILE A 290 26.73 -26.81 1.45
C ILE A 290 28.00 -25.95 1.62
N ASN A 291 29.16 -26.53 1.32
CA ASN A 291 30.46 -25.84 1.28
C ASN A 291 30.81 -25.03 2.56
N LEU A 292 30.51 -25.57 3.74
CA LEU A 292 30.70 -24.87 5.03
C LEU A 292 32.17 -24.56 5.37
N LEU A 293 33.12 -25.25 4.73
CA LEU A 293 34.55 -25.02 4.88
C LEU A 293 35.14 -24.11 3.80
N PHE A 294 34.33 -23.69 2.82
CA PHE A 294 34.72 -22.82 1.70
C PHE A 294 35.83 -23.39 0.81
N GLU A 295 35.94 -24.72 0.72
CA GLU A 295 37.01 -25.42 -0.03
C GLU A 295 36.63 -25.69 -1.50
N GLU A 296 35.34 -25.59 -1.84
CA GLU A 296 34.84 -25.75 -3.21
C GLU A 296 34.57 -24.38 -3.86
N VAL A 297 34.90 -24.25 -5.15
CA VAL A 297 34.66 -23.03 -5.95
C VAL A 297 33.87 -23.42 -7.19
N GLU A 298 32.80 -22.68 -7.49
CA GLU A 298 32.06 -22.86 -8.76
C GLU A 298 32.96 -22.49 -9.94
N GLU A 299 33.01 -23.36 -10.96
CA GLU A 299 33.73 -23.13 -12.24
C GLU A 299 33.02 -22.13 -13.16
#